data_AF-A0A9E5BP49-F1
#
_entry.id   AF-A0A9E5BP49-F1
#
_cell.length_a   1.000
_cell.length_b   1.000
_cell.length_c   1.000
_cell.angle_alpha   90.00
_cell.angle_beta   90.00
_cell.angle_gamma   90.00
#
_symmetry.space_group_name_H-M   'P 1'
#
loop_
_entity.id
_entity.type
_entity.pdbx_description
1 polymer ?
#
loop_
_entity_poly.entity_id
_entity_poly.type
_entity_poly.pdbx_seq_one_letter_code
_entity_poly.pdbx_strand_id
1 'polypeptide(L)'
;AHVRGLHYKPRTDIEQLTKHAEGLIGFSGCLQGVIPQHLLKGDYEAARKACGRFVEIFGRENFVIELMDHGLEEQKRIIADLLKLAEEFKLRAVATNDVHYVDAGHAVAHDAMLCIQTGARLADERRMRYSAQPKRLKIRWRLLKCVMCNCP
;
A
#
# COMPACT_ATOMS: atom_id res chain seq x y z
N ALA A 1 -14.59 13.64 0.10
CA ALA A 1 -14.21 12.96 1.36
C ALA A 1 -14.63 13.73 2.63
N HIS A 2 -14.12 14.94 2.90
CA HIS A 2 -14.41 15.65 4.16
C HIS A 2 -15.87 16.09 4.36
N VAL A 3 -16.54 16.60 3.31
CA VAL A 3 -17.90 17.17 3.43
C VAL A 3 -18.99 16.08 3.52
N ARG A 4 -18.82 14.97 2.80
CA ARG A 4 -19.88 13.94 2.63
C ARG A 4 -19.50 12.52 3.05
N GLY A 5 -18.23 12.27 3.38
CA GLY A 5 -17.69 10.93 3.68
C GLY A 5 -16.97 10.83 5.02
N LEU A 6 -17.09 11.85 5.88
CA LEU A 6 -16.48 11.85 7.20
C LEU A 6 -17.32 11.00 8.16
N HIS A 7 -16.69 9.97 8.71
CA HIS A 7 -17.17 9.27 9.90
C HIS A 7 -16.09 9.39 10.97
N TYR A 8 -15.22 8.38 11.10
CA TYR A 8 -14.03 8.48 11.94
C TYR A 8 -12.82 9.06 11.18
N LYS A 9 -12.71 8.72 9.89
CA LYS A 9 -11.75 9.31 8.94
C LYS A 9 -12.50 9.78 7.70
N PRO A 10 -12.01 10.80 6.99
CA PRO A 10 -12.57 11.21 5.71
C PRO A 10 -12.36 10.08 4.69
N ARG A 11 -13.45 9.63 4.06
CA ARG A 11 -13.44 8.53 3.06
C ARG A 11 -14.04 8.98 1.73
N THR A 12 -13.70 8.27 0.67
CA THR A 12 -14.41 8.34 -0.61
C THR A 12 -15.01 6.97 -0.92
N ASP A 13 -16.01 6.92 -1.78
CA ASP A 13 -16.59 5.69 -2.29
C ASP A 13 -16.22 5.50 -3.77
N ILE A 14 -16.62 4.35 -4.32
CA ILE A 14 -16.33 4.01 -5.70
C ILE A 14 -17.13 4.88 -6.69
N GLU A 15 -18.35 5.28 -6.35
CA GLU A 15 -19.16 6.11 -7.25
C GLU A 15 -18.49 7.48 -7.48
N GLN A 16 -18.06 8.13 -6.41
CA GLN A 16 -17.29 9.37 -6.48
C GLN A 16 -15.96 9.15 -7.19
N LEU A 17 -15.29 8.02 -6.94
CA LEU A 17 -14.02 7.72 -7.62
C LEU A 17 -14.23 7.58 -9.14
N THR A 18 -15.23 6.80 -9.59
CA THR A 18 -15.58 6.65 -11.01
C THR A 18 -15.89 7.98 -11.66
N LYS A 19 -16.66 8.85 -10.99
CA LYS A 19 -17.04 10.17 -11.53
C LYS A 19 -15.85 11.11 -11.73
N HIS A 20 -14.77 10.91 -10.98
CA HIS A 20 -13.65 11.85 -10.90
C HIS A 20 -12.29 11.22 -11.24
N ALA A 21 -12.28 10.04 -11.90
CA ALA A 21 -11.05 9.30 -12.20
C ALA A 21 -10.28 9.86 -13.41
N GLU A 22 -10.89 10.72 -14.23
CA GLU A 22 -10.25 11.27 -15.42
C GLU A 22 -8.94 12.01 -15.06
N GLY A 23 -7.84 11.63 -15.72
CA GLY A 23 -6.51 12.19 -15.48
C GLY A 23 -5.77 11.65 -14.25
N LEU A 24 -6.34 10.71 -13.50
CA LEU A 24 -5.71 10.13 -12.31
C LEU A 24 -5.03 8.79 -12.61
N ILE A 25 -3.90 8.53 -11.95
CA ILE A 25 -3.24 7.22 -11.92
C ILE A 25 -3.57 6.53 -10.59
N GLY A 26 -4.16 5.34 -10.67
CA GLY A 26 -4.47 4.51 -9.52
C GLY A 26 -3.40 3.46 -9.24
N PHE A 27 -3.15 3.20 -7.96
CA PHE A 27 -2.23 2.16 -7.48
C PHE A 27 -3.03 1.12 -6.69
N SER A 28 -2.63 -0.16 -6.73
CA SER A 28 -3.29 -1.22 -5.95
C SER A 28 -3.23 -1.02 -4.43
N GLY A 29 -2.30 -0.18 -3.95
CA GLY A 29 -2.16 0.23 -2.56
C GLY A 29 -1.22 -0.65 -1.74
N CYS A 30 -0.98 -0.22 -0.50
CA CYS A 30 -0.22 -0.98 0.50
C CYS A 30 -1.00 -2.20 1.02
N LEU A 31 -0.45 -2.92 2.01
CA LEU A 31 -1.11 -4.08 2.66
C LEU A 31 -2.57 -3.83 3.10
N GLN A 32 -2.94 -2.59 3.42
CA GLN A 32 -4.30 -2.21 3.84
C GLN A 32 -5.23 -1.86 2.67
N GLY A 33 -4.73 -1.88 1.43
CA GLY A 33 -5.51 -1.68 0.21
C GLY A 33 -6.47 -2.82 -0.07
N VAL A 34 -7.50 -2.56 -0.88
CA VAL A 34 -8.58 -3.51 -1.16
C VAL A 34 -8.04 -4.81 -1.77
N ILE A 35 -7.19 -4.72 -2.79
CA ILE A 35 -6.64 -5.90 -3.49
C ILE A 35 -5.71 -6.69 -2.55
N PRO A 36 -4.68 -6.08 -1.90
CA PRO A 36 -3.84 -6.79 -0.92
C PRO A 36 -4.63 -7.46 0.22
N GLN A 37 -5.69 -6.83 0.74
CA GLN A 37 -6.51 -7.42 1.81
C GLN A 37 -7.23 -8.70 1.37
N HIS A 38 -7.69 -8.79 0.12
CA HIS A 38 -8.27 -10.03 -0.40
C HIS A 38 -7.22 -11.12 -0.57
N LEU A 39 -6.04 -10.78 -1.12
CA LEU A 39 -4.92 -11.72 -1.26
C LEU A 39 -4.43 -12.24 0.09
N LEU A 40 -4.36 -11.38 1.11
CA LEU A 40 -4.00 -11.80 2.47
C LEU A 40 -4.99 -12.80 3.08
N LYS A 41 -6.25 -12.77 2.66
CA LYS A 41 -7.28 -13.73 3.09
C LYS A 41 -7.30 -15.00 2.24
N GLY A 42 -6.42 -15.11 1.23
CA GLY A 42 -6.39 -16.23 0.29
C GLY A 42 -7.50 -16.19 -0.75
N ASP A 43 -8.20 -15.05 -0.90
CA ASP A 43 -9.32 -14.91 -1.83
C ASP A 43 -8.88 -14.22 -3.12
N TYR A 44 -8.21 -15.00 -3.98
CA TYR A 44 -7.69 -14.50 -5.26
C TYR A 44 -8.79 -13.99 -6.18
N GLU A 45 -9.95 -14.66 -6.23
CA GLU A 45 -11.06 -14.25 -7.10
C GLU A 45 -11.65 -12.89 -6.69
N ALA A 46 -11.79 -12.63 -5.38
CA ALA A 46 -12.22 -11.30 -4.93
C ALA A 46 -11.15 -10.23 -5.21
N ALA A 47 -9.86 -10.56 -5.06
CA ALA A 47 -8.77 -9.67 -5.43
C ALA A 47 -8.77 -9.34 -6.94
N ARG A 48 -8.99 -10.36 -7.78
CA ARG A 48 -9.11 -10.26 -9.23
C ARG A 48 -10.29 -9.39 -9.65
N LYS A 49 -11.46 -9.60 -9.03
CA LYS A 49 -12.66 -8.77 -9.25
C LYS A 49 -12.42 -7.32 -8.84
N ALA A 50 -11.76 -7.09 -7.70
CA ALA A 50 -11.41 -5.74 -7.26
C ALA A 50 -10.42 -5.07 -8.23
N CYS A 51 -9.41 -5.81 -8.71
CA CYS A 51 -8.47 -5.34 -9.74
C CYS A 51 -9.21 -4.90 -11.01
N GLY A 52 -10.07 -5.77 -11.56
CA GLY A 52 -10.88 -5.46 -12.74
C GLY A 52 -11.72 -4.19 -12.56
N ARG A 53 -12.35 -4.02 -11.39
CA ARG A 53 -13.12 -2.81 -11.08
C ARG A 53 -12.26 -1.55 -11.11
N PHE A 54 -11.04 -1.58 -10.56
CA PHE A 54 -10.15 -0.42 -10.62
C PHE A 54 -9.58 -0.17 -12.02
N VAL A 55 -9.35 -1.23 -12.80
CA VAL A 55 -8.99 -1.11 -14.22
C VAL A 55 -10.11 -0.45 -15.04
N GLU A 56 -11.37 -0.77 -14.77
CA GLU A 56 -12.53 -0.09 -15.40
C GLU A 56 -12.60 1.38 -15.02
N ILE A 57 -12.28 1.72 -13.77
CA ILE A 57 -12.35 3.10 -13.25
C ILE A 57 -11.25 3.99 -13.81
N PHE A 58 -9.99 3.55 -13.72
CA PHE A 58 -8.84 4.36 -14.10
C PHE A 58 -8.43 4.16 -15.57
N GLY A 59 -8.80 3.01 -16.15
CA GLY A 59 -8.28 2.54 -17.43
C GLY A 59 -7.00 1.73 -17.25
N ARG A 60 -6.81 0.72 -18.11
CA ARG A 60 -5.65 -0.20 -18.08
C ARG A 60 -4.30 0.52 -18.08
N GLU A 61 -4.20 1.63 -18.82
CA GLU A 61 -2.96 2.42 -18.90
C GLU A 61 -2.70 3.26 -17.64
N ASN A 62 -3.73 3.57 -16.83
CA ASN A 62 -3.60 4.42 -15.64
C ASN A 62 -3.78 3.67 -14.32
N PHE A 63 -3.88 2.34 -14.34
CA PHE A 63 -3.87 1.53 -13.12
C PHE A 63 -2.59 0.70 -13.05
N VAL A 64 -1.92 0.71 -11.91
CA VAL A 64 -0.66 -0.02 -11.69
C VAL A 64 -0.72 -0.90 -10.46
N ILE A 65 -0.06 -2.05 -10.55
CA ILE A 65 0.16 -2.92 -9.40
C ILE A 65 1.33 -2.38 -8.59
N GLU A 66 1.06 -2.03 -7.34
CA GLU A 66 2.04 -1.49 -6.41
C GLU A 66 2.69 -2.61 -5.61
N LEU A 67 4.03 -2.66 -5.65
CA LEU A 67 4.83 -3.65 -4.94
C LEU A 67 5.65 -2.97 -3.84
N MET A 68 5.59 -3.54 -2.64
CA MET A 68 6.34 -3.07 -1.48
C MET A 68 6.90 -4.27 -0.71
N ASP A 69 8.15 -4.16 -0.26
CA ASP A 69 8.75 -5.13 0.67
C ASP A 69 9.50 -4.40 1.80
N HIS A 70 8.94 -4.50 3.01
CA HIS A 70 9.52 -4.02 4.26
C HIS A 70 10.00 -5.18 5.17
N GLY A 71 10.18 -6.37 4.61
CA GLY A 71 10.55 -7.58 5.33
C GLY A 71 9.39 -8.23 6.10
N LEU A 72 8.15 -7.84 5.81
CA LEU A 72 6.95 -8.42 6.40
C LEU A 72 6.55 -9.69 5.64
N GLU A 73 6.24 -10.76 6.37
CA GLU A 73 5.88 -12.04 5.77
C GLU A 73 4.57 -11.93 4.97
N GLU A 74 3.64 -11.11 5.46
CA GLU A 74 2.39 -10.78 4.79
C GLU A 74 2.62 -10.12 3.42
N GLN A 75 3.64 -9.26 3.29
CA GLN A 75 3.98 -8.66 2.00
C GLN A 75 4.55 -9.69 1.05
N LYS A 76 5.51 -10.49 1.52
CA LYS A 76 6.13 -11.54 0.70
C LYS A 76 5.10 -12.52 0.16
N ARG A 77 4.15 -12.95 1.01
CA ARG A 77 3.11 -13.90 0.64
C ARG A 77 2.25 -13.45 -0.54
N ILE A 78 1.99 -12.14 -0.69
CA ILE A 78 1.07 -11.63 -1.72
C ILE A 78 1.78 -11.09 -2.97
N ILE A 79 3.12 -10.95 -2.97
CA ILE A 79 3.85 -10.40 -4.12
C ILE A 79 3.63 -11.23 -5.39
N ALA A 80 3.69 -12.56 -5.28
CA ALA A 80 3.47 -13.45 -6.42
C ALA A 80 2.06 -13.29 -7.02
N ASP A 81 1.04 -13.20 -6.16
CA ASP A 81 -0.35 -13.01 -6.61
C ASP A 81 -0.58 -11.61 -7.19
N LEU A 82 0.08 -10.57 -6.65
CA LEU A 82 0.04 -9.23 -7.23
C LEU A 82 0.66 -9.21 -8.64
N LEU A 83 1.80 -9.88 -8.82
CA LEU A 83 2.44 -10.02 -10.14
C LEU A 83 1.57 -10.82 -11.11
N LYS A 84 0.91 -11.88 -10.63
CA LYS A 84 -0.05 -12.64 -11.43
C LYS A 84 -1.23 -11.77 -11.89
N LEU A 85 -1.78 -10.91 -11.02
CA LEU A 85 -2.79 -9.92 -11.41
C LEU A 85 -2.24 -8.92 -12.43
N ALA A 86 -0.98 -8.49 -12.29
CA ALA A 86 -0.35 -7.60 -13.25
C ALA A 86 -0.27 -8.25 -14.64
N GLU A 87 0.10 -9.54 -14.70
CA GLU A 87 0.16 -10.30 -15.95
C GLU A 87 -1.23 -10.51 -16.57
N GLU A 88 -2.22 -10.98 -15.79
CA GLU A 88 -3.57 -11.26 -16.27
C GLU A 88 -4.26 -10.03 -16.88
N PHE A 89 -4.11 -8.87 -16.23
CA PHE A 89 -4.72 -7.62 -16.69
C PHE A 89 -3.79 -6.79 -17.60
N LYS A 90 -2.57 -7.29 -17.88
CA LYS A 90 -1.52 -6.59 -18.65
C LYS A 90 -1.24 -5.19 -18.10
N LEU A 91 -1.06 -5.10 -16.79
CA LEU A 91 -0.79 -3.89 -16.02
C LEU A 91 0.71 -3.72 -15.78
N ARG A 92 1.11 -2.47 -15.56
CA ARG A 92 2.47 -2.16 -15.10
C ARG A 92 2.58 -2.46 -13.61
N ALA A 93 3.73 -2.99 -13.19
CA ALA A 93 4.10 -3.11 -11.79
C ALA A 93 5.07 -1.98 -11.39
N VAL A 94 4.86 -1.35 -10.24
CA VAL A 94 5.67 -0.24 -9.75
C VAL A 94 6.10 -0.52 -8.31
N ALA A 95 7.41 -0.45 -8.05
CA ALA A 95 7.96 -0.58 -6.72
C ALA A 95 7.88 0.75 -5.95
N THR A 96 7.31 0.73 -4.74
CA THR A 96 7.24 1.88 -3.83
C THR A 96 7.68 1.47 -2.42
N ASN A 97 7.83 2.45 -1.50
CA ASN A 97 8.33 2.19 -0.15
C ASN A 97 7.53 2.88 0.97
N ASP A 98 6.35 3.42 0.66
CA ASP A 98 5.44 4.02 1.64
C ASP A 98 6.16 4.91 2.68
N VAL A 99 6.91 5.90 2.21
CA VAL A 99 7.86 6.67 3.03
C VAL A 99 7.14 7.55 4.05
N HIS A 100 7.53 7.46 5.32
CA HIS A 100 7.02 8.27 6.43
C HIS A 100 8.08 9.19 7.05
N TYR A 101 9.35 9.02 6.69
CA TYR A 101 10.46 9.89 7.13
C TYR A 101 11.64 9.82 6.15
N VAL A 102 12.54 10.81 6.19
CA VAL A 102 13.61 10.93 5.18
C VAL A 102 14.72 9.90 5.40
N ASP A 103 15.35 9.89 6.58
CA ASP A 103 16.51 9.04 6.90
C ASP A 103 16.19 7.97 7.97
N ALA A 104 16.97 6.89 8.05
CA ALA A 104 16.79 5.88 9.08
C ALA A 104 16.90 6.43 10.51
N GLY A 105 17.75 7.43 10.74
CA GLY A 105 17.91 8.05 12.05
C GLY A 105 16.62 8.70 12.56
N HIS A 106 15.68 9.04 11.67
CA HIS A 106 14.41 9.66 12.04
C HIS A 106 13.34 8.66 12.52
N ALA A 107 13.64 7.36 12.54
CA ALA A 107 12.70 6.34 13.01
C ALA A 107 12.22 6.59 14.44
N VAL A 108 13.12 7.02 15.34
CA VAL A 108 12.78 7.33 16.75
C VAL A 108 11.89 8.57 16.86
N ALA A 109 12.16 9.60 16.06
CA ALA A 109 11.34 10.81 16.03
C ALA A 109 9.92 10.52 15.50
N HIS A 110 9.81 9.71 14.44
CA HIS A 110 8.54 9.23 13.91
C HIS A 110 7.77 8.40 14.95
N ASP A 111 8.46 7.54 15.69
CA ASP A 111 7.88 6.73 16.75
C ASP A 111 7.34 7.58 17.92
N ALA A 112 8.08 8.62 18.33
CA ALA A 112 7.62 9.59 19.31
C ALA A 112 6.39 10.39 18.81
N MET A 113 6.37 10.77 17.54
CA MET A 113 5.21 11.44 16.92
C MET A 113 3.95 10.56 16.98
N LEU A 114 4.06 9.25 16.71
CA LEU A 114 2.93 8.32 16.84
C LEU A 114 2.41 8.24 18.27
N CYS A 115 3.30 8.25 19.26
CA CYS A 115 2.94 8.24 20.67
C CYS A 115 2.14 9.50 21.03
N ILE A 116 2.59 10.68 20.56
CA ILE A 116 1.86 11.94 20.74
C ILE A 116 0.46 11.84 20.11
N GLN A 117 0.38 11.37 18.86
CA GLN A 117 -0.90 11.24 18.14
C GLN A 117 -1.89 10.28 18.81
N THR A 118 -1.38 9.22 19.45
CA THR A 118 -2.21 8.17 20.07
C THR A 118 -2.39 8.35 21.58
N GLY A 119 -1.81 9.39 22.17
CA GLY A 119 -1.86 9.63 23.62
C GLY A 119 -1.10 8.58 24.44
N ALA A 120 -0.14 7.88 23.84
CA ALA A 120 0.68 6.85 24.49
C ALA A 120 2.03 7.41 24.94
N ARG A 121 2.69 6.72 25.88
CA ARG A 121 4.08 7.00 26.28
C ARG A 121 5.04 6.12 25.50
N LEU A 122 6.27 6.60 25.28
CA LEU A 122 7.33 5.80 24.64
C LEU A 122 7.62 4.47 25.38
N ALA A 123 7.43 4.47 26.70
CA ALA A 123 7.61 3.30 27.56
C ALA A 123 6.46 2.28 27.46
N ASP A 124 5.32 2.62 26.85
CA ASP A 124 4.18 1.70 26.79
C ASP A 124 4.43 0.60 25.76
N GLU A 125 4.54 -0.67 26.18
CA GLU A 125 4.90 -1.77 25.28
C GLU A 125 3.85 -2.05 24.18
N ARG A 126 2.59 -1.74 24.47
CA ARG A 126 1.43 -1.95 23.57
C ARG A 126 1.09 -0.72 22.71
N ARG A 127 1.94 0.30 22.71
CA ARG A 127 1.73 1.50 21.89
C ARG A 127 1.78 1.19 20.40
N MET A 128 1.17 2.06 19.61
CA MET A 128 1.28 2.02 18.16
C MET A 128 2.74 2.25 17.75
N ARG A 129 3.30 1.30 16.99
CA ARG A 129 4.64 1.37 16.41
C ARG A 129 4.72 0.57 15.12
N TYR A 130 5.70 0.89 14.29
CA TYR A 130 5.96 0.16 13.06
C TYR A 130 7.02 -0.90 13.35
N SER A 131 6.67 -2.17 13.20
CA SER A 131 7.55 -3.33 13.48
C SER A 131 8.43 -3.74 12.29
N ALA A 132 8.14 -3.22 11.10
CA ALA A 132 8.81 -3.57 9.85
C ALA A 132 10.12 -2.79 9.62
N GLN A 133 10.80 -3.07 8.51
CA GLN A 133 11.93 -2.25 8.08
C GLN A 133 11.56 -0.76 8.01
N PRO A 134 12.54 0.15 8.22
CA PRO A 134 12.30 1.58 8.24
C PRO A 134 11.60 2.10 6.98
N LYS A 135 10.46 2.76 7.15
CA LYS A 135 9.68 3.44 6.11
C LYS A 135 10.35 4.77 5.72
N ARG A 136 11.59 4.68 5.24
CA ARG A 136 12.43 5.81 4.85
C ARG A 136 12.58 5.95 3.34
N LEU A 137 13.14 7.07 2.89
CA LEU A 137 13.58 7.18 1.50
C LEU A 137 14.73 6.18 1.24
N LYS A 138 14.59 5.36 0.21
CA LYS A 138 15.59 4.38 -0.23
C LYS A 138 16.16 4.80 -1.58
N ILE A 139 17.48 4.69 -1.73
CA ILE A 139 18.11 4.79 -3.05
C ILE A 139 17.57 3.67 -3.97
N ARG A 140 17.50 3.94 -5.28
CA ARG A 140 16.94 3.02 -6.29
C ARG A 140 17.40 1.58 -6.14
N TRP A 141 18.70 1.36 -5.99
CA TRP A 141 19.27 0.01 -5.84
C TRP A 141 18.72 -0.72 -4.61
N ARG A 142 18.58 -0.03 -3.48
CA ARG A 142 18.09 -0.62 -2.22
C ARG A 142 16.60 -0.93 -2.30
N LEU A 143 15.83 -0.09 -3.01
CA LEU A 143 14.41 -0.35 -3.27
C LEU A 143 14.22 -1.58 -4.16
N LEU A 144 14.95 -1.65 -5.28
CA LEU A 144 14.89 -2.79 -6.18
C LEU A 144 15.34 -4.08 -5.50
N LYS A 145 16.39 -4.03 -4.66
CA LYS A 145 16.81 -5.20 -3.88
C LYS A 145 15.72 -5.71 -2.95
N CYS A 146 14.95 -4.82 -2.31
CA CYS A 146 13.84 -5.25 -1.44
C CYS A 146 12.74 -5.93 -2.27
N VAL A 147 12.30 -5.32 -3.36
CA VAL A 147 11.10 -5.78 -4.08
C VAL A 147 11.41 -6.92 -5.07
N MET A 148 12.59 -6.93 -5.69
CA MET A 148 12.93 -7.84 -6.79
C MET A 148 13.73 -9.07 -6.34
N CYS A 149 14.42 -9.08 -5.20
CA CYS A 149 15.21 -10.25 -4.78
C CYS A 149 14.35 -11.47 -4.41
N ASN A 150 13.04 -11.29 -4.23
CA ASN A 150 12.08 -12.35 -3.95
C ASN A 150 11.08 -12.56 -5.10
N CYS A 151 11.30 -11.91 -6.25
CA CYS A 151 10.51 -12.14 -7.45
C CYS A 151 11.07 -13.39 -8.15
N PRO A 152 10.24 -14.43 -8.42
CA PRO A 152 10.69 -15.60 -9.18
C PRO A 152 11.13 -15.23 -10.60
#